data_AF-E3LUW1-F1
#
_entry.id   AF-E3LUW1-F1
#
_cell.length_a   1.000
_cell.length_b   1.000
_cell.length_c   1.000
_cell.angle_alpha   90.00
_cell.angle_beta   90.00
_cell.angle_gamma   90.00
#
_symmetry.space_group_name_H-M   'P 1'
#
loop_
_entity.id
_entity.type
_entity.pdbx_description
1 polymer ?
#
loop_
_entity_poly.entity_id
_entity_poly.type
_entity_poly.pdbx_seq_one_letter_code
_entity_poly.pdbx_strand_id
1 'polypeptide(L)'
;MGKEEPSLKSERRKCYEARDKYVECIDKFLAQGKSEKESEKACRAERNNFEGNCPTSWVNHFIRKYQFERYKKTLAEQGVNIADQNALSD
;
A
#
# COMPACT_ATOMS: atom_id res chain seq x y z
N MET A 1 23.82 -13.28 -15.54
CA MET A 1 22.37 -13.19 -15.81
C MET A 1 21.92 -11.76 -15.53
N GLY A 2 22.10 -10.86 -16.50
CA GLY A 2 21.56 -9.50 -16.41
C GLY A 2 20.07 -9.58 -16.73
N LYS A 3 19.21 -9.21 -15.77
CA LYS A 3 17.80 -8.98 -16.09
C LYS A 3 17.79 -7.74 -16.98
N GLU A 4 17.46 -7.93 -18.26
CA GLU A 4 17.28 -6.86 -19.24
C GLU A 4 16.40 -5.76 -18.64
N GLU A 5 16.88 -4.52 -18.64
CA GLU A 5 16.09 -3.34 -18.32
C GLU A 5 15.10 -3.08 -19.47
N PRO A 6 13.79 -3.35 -19.29
CA PRO A 6 12.80 -2.82 -20.21
C PRO A 6 12.66 -1.33 -19.88
N SER A 7 12.46 -0.46 -20.89
CA SER A 7 12.35 1.00 -20.74
C SER A 7 11.84 1.42 -19.36
N LEU A 8 12.75 1.89 -18.51
CA LEU A 8 12.56 2.16 -17.08
C LEU A 8 11.29 2.97 -16.77
N LYS A 9 10.77 3.74 -17.73
CA LYS A 9 9.54 4.53 -17.60
C LYS A 9 8.28 3.68 -17.77
N SER A 10 8.26 2.75 -18.73
CA SER A 10 7.08 1.91 -19.01
C SER A 10 6.82 0.92 -17.88
N GLU A 11 7.87 0.26 -17.37
CA GLU A 11 7.74 -0.68 -16.25
C GLU A 11 7.38 0.02 -14.94
N ARG A 12 7.95 1.22 -14.70
CA ARG A 12 7.53 2.05 -13.54
C ARG A 12 6.07 2.45 -13.63
N ARG A 13 5.56 2.78 -14.82
CA ARG A 13 4.14 3.07 -15.03
C ARG A 13 3.27 1.86 -14.70
N LYS A 14 3.59 0.68 -15.22
CA LYS A 14 2.87 -0.57 -14.89
C LYS A 14 2.89 -0.86 -13.39
N CYS A 15 4.03 -0.63 -12.73
CA CYS A 15 4.15 -0.80 -11.29
C CYS A 15 3.20 0.14 -10.52
N TYR A 16 3.13 1.42 -10.89
CA TYR A 16 2.20 2.37 -10.25
C TYR A 16 0.74 2.05 -10.55
N GLU A 17 0.41 1.63 -11.78
CA GLU A 17 -0.95 1.19 -12.11
C GLU A 17 -1.36 -0.03 -11.28
N ALA A 18 -0.45 -1.00 -11.07
CA ALA A 18 -0.71 -2.17 -10.23
C ALA A 18 -0.84 -1.79 -8.75
N ARG A 19 -0.01 -0.86 -8.26
CA ARG A 19 -0.11 -0.29 -6.90
C ARG A 19 -1.48 0.34 -6.67
N ASP A 20 -1.91 1.20 -7.60
CA ASP A 20 -3.13 1.98 -7.44
C ASP A 20 -4.36 1.07 -7.42
N LYS A 21 -4.39 0.03 -8.27
CA LYS A 21 -5.43 -1.01 -8.23
C LYS A 21 -5.47 -1.76 -6.90
N TYR A 22 -4.31 -2.11 -6.34
CA TYR A 22 -4.25 -2.78 -5.04
C TYR A 22 -4.79 -1.88 -3.92
N VAL A 23 -4.35 -0.61 -3.87
CA VAL A 23 -4.80 0.36 -2.88
C VAL A 23 -6.31 0.63 -3.00
N GLU A 24 -6.81 0.85 -4.21
CA GLU A 24 -8.23 1.06 -4.48
C GLU A 24 -9.07 -0.13 -4.03
N CYS A 25 -8.59 -1.35 -4.28
CA CYS A 25 -9.26 -2.56 -3.82
C CYS A 25 -9.35 -2.61 -2.29
N ILE A 26 -8.25 -2.33 -1.59
CA ILE A 26 -8.24 -2.32 -0.12
C ILE A 26 -9.19 -1.25 0.41
N ASP A 27 -9.10 -0.02 -0.08
CA ASP A 27 -9.95 1.10 0.32
C ASP A 27 -11.44 0.80 0.10
N LYS A 28 -11.78 0.17 -1.02
CA LYS A 28 -13.15 -0.26 -1.34
C LYS A 28 -13.72 -1.22 -0.29
N PHE A 29 -12.95 -2.21 0.16
CA PHE A 29 -13.45 -3.18 1.15
C PHE A 29 -13.51 -2.61 2.56
N LEU A 30 -12.61 -1.69 2.90
CA LEU A 30 -12.66 -0.99 4.19
C LEU A 30 -13.83 -0.03 4.26
N ALA A 31 -14.13 0.68 3.17
CA ALA A 31 -15.32 1.52 3.06
C ALA A 31 -16.62 0.72 3.20
N GLN A 32 -16.59 -0.59 2.90
CA GLN A 32 -17.69 -1.53 3.17
C GLN A 32 -17.73 -2.04 4.62
N GLY A 33 -16.84 -1.54 5.50
CA GLY A 33 -16.74 -1.94 6.90
C GLY A 33 -16.01 -3.26 7.12
N LYS A 34 -15.29 -3.80 6.13
CA LYS A 34 -14.46 -5.00 6.33
C LYS A 34 -13.22 -4.67 7.13
N SER A 35 -12.70 -5.66 7.86
CA SER A 35 -11.40 -5.54 8.51
C SER A 35 -10.25 -5.46 7.49
N GLU A 36 -9.08 -4.99 7.92
CA GLU A 36 -7.88 -4.96 7.06
C GLU A 36 -7.53 -6.37 6.55
N LYS A 37 -7.54 -7.38 7.42
CA LYS A 37 -7.25 -8.77 7.06
C LYS A 37 -8.22 -9.34 6.02
N GLU A 38 -9.50 -8.99 6.12
CA GLU A 38 -10.51 -9.39 5.13
C GLU A 38 -10.31 -8.68 3.79
N SER A 39 -9.96 -7.40 3.85
CA SER A 39 -9.65 -6.59 2.67
C SER A 39 -8.42 -7.13 1.94
N GLU A 40 -7.33 -7.42 2.67
CA GLU A 40 -6.13 -8.07 2.12
C GLU A 40 -6.43 -9.43 1.51
N LYS A 41 -7.27 -10.24 2.15
CA LYS A 41 -7.69 -11.54 1.61
C LYS A 41 -8.50 -11.37 0.32
N ALA A 42 -9.38 -10.38 0.27
CA ALA A 42 -10.22 -10.10 -0.88
C ALA A 42 -9.42 -9.52 -2.06
N CYS A 43 -8.37 -8.73 -1.79
CA CYS A 43 -7.50 -8.09 -2.77
C CYS A 43 -6.23 -8.89 -3.11
N ARG A 44 -6.25 -10.21 -2.88
CA ARG A 44 -5.08 -11.07 -3.10
C ARG A 44 -4.65 -11.10 -4.57
N ALA A 45 -5.60 -11.01 -5.50
CA ALA A 45 -5.30 -11.01 -6.94
C ALA A 45 -4.52 -9.75 -7.34
N GLU A 46 -4.99 -8.59 -6.89
CA GLU A 46 -4.36 -7.28 -7.10
C GLU A 46 -3.01 -7.23 -6.38
N ARG A 47 -2.91 -7.83 -5.19
CA ARG A 47 -1.64 -7.96 -4.45
C ARG A 47 -0.60 -8.75 -5.24
N ASN A 48 -0.97 -9.90 -5.78
CA ASN A 48 -0.08 -10.71 -6.60
C ASN A 48 0.32 -9.97 -7.89
N ASN A 49 -0.61 -9.22 -8.49
CA ASN A 49 -0.31 -8.39 -9.66
C ASN A 49 0.69 -7.28 -9.31
N PHE A 50 0.51 -6.63 -8.16
CA PHE A 50 1.43 -5.61 -7.67
C PHE A 50 2.83 -6.18 -7.40
N GLU A 51 2.92 -7.33 -6.74
CA GLU A 51 4.19 -8.04 -6.50
C GLU A 51 4.88 -8.50 -7.79
N GLY A 52 4.12 -8.88 -8.81
CA GLY A 52 4.66 -9.32 -10.10
C GLY A 52 5.11 -8.18 -11.02
N ASN A 53 4.52 -6.99 -10.90
CA ASN A 53 4.81 -5.83 -11.78
C ASN A 53 5.77 -4.82 -11.14
N CYS A 54 6.17 -5.01 -9.88
CA CYS A 54 7.02 -4.07 -9.15
C CYS A 54 8.26 -4.76 -8.54
N PRO A 55 9.38 -4.04 -8.42
CA PRO A 55 10.48 -4.49 -7.60
C PRO A 55 10.03 -4.71 -6.14
N THR A 56 10.48 -5.79 -5.51
CA THR A 56 10.10 -6.14 -4.12
C THR A 56 10.39 -5.02 -3.12
N SER A 57 11.50 -4.29 -3.32
CA SER A 57 11.85 -3.13 -2.47
C SER A 57 10.81 -2.01 -2.56
N TRP A 58 10.26 -1.78 -3.75
CA TRP A 58 9.21 -0.79 -3.98
C TRP A 58 7.88 -1.25 -3.37
N VAL A 59 7.50 -2.50 -3.57
CA VAL A 59 6.28 -3.10 -3.00
C VAL A 59 6.24 -2.90 -1.48
N ASN A 60 7.31 -3.31 -0.79
CA ASN A 60 7.41 -3.17 0.66
C ASN A 60 7.33 -1.71 1.11
N HIS A 61 8.02 -0.80 0.41
CA HIS A 61 7.98 0.62 0.73
C HIS A 61 6.57 1.20 0.57
N PHE A 62 5.89 0.91 -0.53
CA PHE A 62 4.54 1.41 -0.79
C PHE A 62 3.50 0.87 0.19
N ILE A 63 3.57 -0.42 0.56
CA ILE A 63 2.66 -1.01 1.54
C ILE A 63 2.83 -0.34 2.90
N ARG A 64 4.07 -0.23 3.40
CA ARG A 64 4.34 0.43 4.67
C ARG A 64 3.86 1.87 4.67
N LYS A 65 4.13 2.61 3.58
CA LYS A 65 3.67 4.00 3.42
C LYS A 65 2.15 4.09 3.45
N TYR A 66 1.46 3.21 2.71
CA TYR A 66 0.00 3.18 2.66
C TYR A 66 -0.62 2.88 4.04
N GLN A 67 -0.09 1.87 4.76
CA GLN A 67 -0.53 1.54 6.11
C GLN A 67 -0.31 2.71 7.08
N PHE A 68 0.85 3.36 7.00
CA PHE A 68 1.16 4.52 7.85
C PHE A 68 0.24 5.71 7.59
N GLU A 69 0.00 6.09 6.34
CA GLU A 69 -0.92 7.21 6.03
C GLU A 69 -2.35 6.89 6.45
N ARG A 70 -2.77 5.63 6.33
CA ARG A 70 -4.08 5.21 6.84
C ARG A 70 -4.17 5.24 8.36
N TYR A 71 -3.16 4.71 9.05
CA TYR A 71 -3.09 4.79 10.50
C TYR A 71 -3.17 6.24 10.98
N LYS A 72 -2.41 7.14 10.35
CA LYS A 72 -2.48 8.59 10.62
C LYS A 72 -3.88 9.15 10.40
N LYS A 73 -4.54 8.77 9.31
CA LYS A 73 -5.91 9.21 9.02
C LYS A 73 -6.89 8.73 10.09
N THR A 74 -6.83 7.45 10.47
CA THR A 74 -7.67 6.87 11.52
C THR A 74 -7.45 7.56 12.87
N LEU A 75 -6.19 7.82 13.24
CA LEU A 75 -5.88 8.55 14.48
C LEU A 75 -6.42 9.99 14.46
N ALA A 76 -6.29 10.69 13.32
CA ALA A 76 -6.85 12.03 13.17
C ALA A 76 -8.38 12.03 13.28
N GLU A 77 -9.06 11.05 12.69
CA GLU A 77 -10.51 10.85 12.82
C GLU A 77 -10.94 10.54 14.25
N GLN A 78 -10.08 9.86 15.02
CA GLN A 78 -10.28 9.60 16.45
C GLN A 78 -9.92 10.80 17.35
N GLY A 79 -9.49 11.93 16.78
CA GLY A 79 -9.11 13.13 17.52
C GLY A 79 -7.74 13.02 18.21
N VAL A 80 -6.93 12.02 17.88
CA VAL A 80 -5.57 11.83 18.43
C VAL A 80 -4.60 12.74 17.67
N ASN A 81 -3.97 13.69 18.37
CA ASN A 81 -2.98 14.59 17.79
C ASN A 81 -1.60 13.91 17.75
N ILE A 82 -1.19 13.45 16.56
CA ILE A 82 0.08 12.73 16.34
C ILE A 82 1.30 13.67 16.38
N ALA A 83 1.11 14.97 16.60
CA ALA A 83 2.22 15.92 16.76
C ALA A 83 2.88 15.84 18.14
N ASP A 84 2.30 15.12 19.09
CA ASP A 84 2.95 14.86 20.38
C ASP A 84 4.08 13.84 20.20
N GLN A 85 5.32 14.33 20.24
CA GLN A 85 6.59 13.60 20.08
C GLN A 85 6.80 12.45 21.10
N ASN A 86 5.85 12.18 22.00
CA ASN A 86 5.94 11.15 23.04
C ASN A 86 5.37 9.78 22.63
N ALA A 87 4.81 9.63 21.42
CA ALA A 87 4.16 8.38 20.98
C ALA A 87 5.03 7.45 20.12
N LEU A 88 6.31 7.78 19.87
CA LEU A 88 7.22 6.99 19.02
C LEU A 88 8.53 6.60 19.72
N SER A 89 8.61 6.71 21.05
CA SER A 89 9.75 6.21 21.83
C SER A 89 9.43 4.85 22.45
N ASP A 90 9.92 3.79 21.82
CA ASP A 90 10.63 2.67 22.47
C ASP A 90 11.61 2.07 21.45
#